data_AF-A0A3D0CSD7-F1
#
_entry.id   AF-A0A3D0CSD7-F1
#
_cell.length_a   1.000
_cell.length_b   1.000
_cell.length_c   1.000
_cell.angle_alpha   90.00
_cell.angle_beta   90.00
_cell.angle_gamma   90.00
#
_symmetry.space_group_name_H-M   'P 1'
#
loop_
_entity.id
_entity.type
_entity.pdbx_description
1 polymer ?
#
loop_
_entity_poly.entity_id
_entity_poly.type
_entity_poly.pdbx_seq_one_letter_code
_entity_poly.pdbx_strand_id
1 'polypeptide(L)'
;MIFEDSILVTYLRSGEPQRVKAAWAAWYDRDVGAVRRALRRAARQGVDIEGFSHDAFVVAVRGIQSSRFRYRQGKLRRYVCVIALNLLRAEWRGRASSEIPLTALSRHDEGQAAEWVAEPTVAGPEAAVEQRQFEQWLAGRVRAGLAELALEERRLLLAYHLDG
;
A
#
# COMPACT_ATOMS: atom_id res chain seq x y z
N MET A 1 -0.68 0.07 -25.86
CA MET A 1 -1.73 -0.96 -25.69
C MET A 1 -2.66 -0.48 -24.58
N ILE A 2 -3.93 -0.22 -24.88
CA ILE A 2 -4.90 0.21 -23.86
C ILE A 2 -5.54 -1.05 -23.29
N PHE A 3 -5.24 -1.39 -22.03
CA PHE A 3 -5.94 -2.46 -21.35
C PHE A 3 -7.29 -1.94 -20.83
N GLU A 4 -8.33 -2.73 -21.05
CA GLU A 4 -9.61 -2.54 -20.37
C GLU A 4 -9.46 -2.82 -18.88
N ASP A 5 -10.24 -2.12 -18.05
CA ASP A 5 -10.19 -2.26 -16.59
C ASP A 5 -10.46 -3.71 -16.13
N SER A 6 -11.33 -4.44 -16.84
CA SER A 6 -11.63 -5.85 -16.56
C SER A 6 -10.39 -6.74 -16.69
N ILE A 7 -9.61 -6.54 -17.76
CA ILE A 7 -8.38 -7.28 -18.03
C ILE A 7 -7.31 -6.93 -16.99
N LEU A 8 -7.17 -5.64 -16.65
CA LEU A 8 -6.27 -5.19 -15.60
C LEU A 8 -6.58 -5.88 -14.26
N VAL A 9 -7.86 -5.90 -13.83
CA VAL A 9 -8.25 -6.57 -12.59
C VAL A 9 -7.92 -8.06 -12.63
N THR A 10 -8.22 -8.74 -13.73
CA THR A 10 -7.94 -10.18 -13.87
C THR A 10 -6.44 -10.45 -13.74
N TYR A 11 -5.58 -9.66 -14.40
CA TYR A 11 -4.13 -9.83 -14.35
C TYR A 11 -3.53 -9.43 -13.01
N LEU A 12 -4.09 -8.42 -12.34
CA LEU A 12 -3.69 -8.08 -10.96
C LEU A 12 -4.04 -9.19 -9.96
N ARG A 13 -5.04 -10.03 -10.27
CA ARG A 13 -5.47 -11.17 -9.46
C ARG A 13 -4.85 -12.51 -9.87
N SER A 14 -4.13 -12.59 -10.98
CA SER A 14 -3.77 -13.88 -11.60
C SER A 14 -2.70 -14.68 -10.87
N GLY A 15 -2.13 -14.19 -9.75
CA GLY A 15 -1.02 -14.83 -9.02
C GLY A 15 0.31 -14.82 -9.78
N GLU A 16 0.27 -14.78 -11.12
CA GLU A 16 1.42 -14.73 -12.02
C GLU A 16 2.17 -13.38 -11.94
N PRO A 17 3.44 -13.35 -11.47
CA PRO A 17 4.16 -12.10 -11.23
C PRO A 17 4.35 -11.24 -12.47
N GLN A 18 4.59 -11.86 -13.63
CA GLN A 18 4.78 -11.12 -14.89
C GLN A 18 3.50 -10.41 -15.34
N ARG A 19 2.34 -11.08 -15.20
CA ARG A 19 1.03 -10.48 -15.52
C ARG A 19 0.68 -9.36 -14.55
N VAL A 20 0.92 -9.57 -13.26
CA VAL A 20 0.72 -8.53 -12.24
C VAL A 20 1.61 -7.30 -12.53
N LYS A 21 2.88 -7.51 -12.85
CA LYS A 21 3.83 -6.42 -13.18
C LYS A 21 3.38 -5.64 -14.42
N ALA A 22 3.00 -6.35 -15.49
CA ALA A 22 2.53 -5.71 -16.73
C ALA A 22 1.23 -4.93 -16.51
N ALA A 23 0.28 -5.51 -15.79
CA ALA A 23 -0.99 -4.85 -15.49
C ALA A 23 -0.83 -3.66 -14.54
N TRP A 24 0.05 -3.77 -13.53
CA TRP A 24 0.36 -2.66 -12.65
C TRP A 24 0.99 -1.50 -13.42
N ALA A 25 2.00 -1.76 -14.25
CA ALA A 25 2.68 -0.73 -15.03
C ALA A 25 1.70 -0.02 -15.98
N ALA A 26 0.92 -0.81 -16.74
CA ALA A 26 -0.08 -0.28 -17.65
C ALA A 26 -1.16 0.54 -16.93
N TRP A 27 -1.58 0.10 -15.74
CA TRP A 27 -2.57 0.82 -14.94
C TRP A 27 -1.99 2.12 -14.35
N TYR A 28 -0.77 2.05 -13.80
CA TYR A 28 -0.06 3.18 -13.22
C TYR A 28 0.14 4.27 -14.26
N ASP A 29 0.74 3.96 -15.40
CA ASP A 29 1.01 4.94 -16.47
C ASP A 29 -0.28 5.63 -16.96
N ARG A 30 -1.37 4.86 -17.03
CA ARG A 30 -2.67 5.37 -17.49
C ARG A 30 -3.34 6.31 -16.49
N ASP A 31 -3.32 5.98 -15.19
CA ASP A 31 -4.16 6.64 -14.18
C ASP A 31 -3.39 7.51 -13.17
N VAL A 32 -2.06 7.40 -13.07
CA VAL A 32 -1.26 8.15 -12.08
C VAL A 32 -1.42 9.67 -12.23
N GLY A 33 -1.51 10.18 -13.45
CA GLY A 33 -1.74 11.61 -13.70
C GLY A 33 -3.07 12.10 -13.12
N ALA A 34 -4.11 11.26 -13.11
CA ALA A 34 -5.38 11.61 -12.49
C ALA A 34 -5.32 11.58 -10.96
N VAL A 35 -4.60 10.60 -10.40
CA VAL A 35 -4.37 10.47 -8.95
C VAL A 35 -3.58 11.68 -8.44
N ARG A 36 -2.46 12.02 -9.08
CA ARG A 36 -1.66 13.20 -8.75
C ARG A 36 -2.48 14.49 -8.83
N ARG A 37 -3.34 14.64 -9.85
CA ARG A 37 -4.26 15.79 -9.94
C ARG A 37 -5.29 15.84 -8.81
N ALA A 38 -5.81 14.69 -8.39
CA ALA A 38 -6.74 14.62 -7.26
C ALA A 38 -6.04 14.97 -5.95
N LEU A 39 -4.83 14.44 -5.73
CA LEU A 39 -4.00 14.73 -4.57
C LEU A 39 -3.60 16.21 -4.53
N ARG A 40 -3.10 16.80 -5.63
CA ARG A 40 -2.73 18.23 -5.68
C ARG A 40 -3.89 19.17 -5.37
N ARG A 41 -5.12 18.78 -5.75
CA ARG A 41 -6.33 19.57 -5.42
C ARG A 41 -6.71 19.50 -3.94
N ALA A 42 -6.33 18.43 -3.25
CA ALA A 42 -6.66 18.22 -1.85
C ALA A 42 -5.48 18.58 -0.91
N ALA A 43 -4.24 18.42 -1.37
CA ALA A 43 -3.04 18.55 -0.59
C ALA A 43 -2.80 19.98 -0.11
N ARG A 44 -2.30 20.10 1.12
CA ARG A 44 -1.68 21.32 1.64
C ARG A 44 -0.23 21.39 1.17
N GLN A 45 0.46 22.51 1.41
CA GLN A 45 1.88 22.66 1.07
C GLN A 45 2.73 21.58 1.77
N GLY A 46 3.79 21.11 1.10
CA GLY A 46 4.75 20.15 1.66
C GLY A 46 4.33 18.68 1.68
N VAL A 47 3.26 18.30 0.97
CA VAL A 47 2.85 16.89 0.84
C VAL A 47 3.60 16.22 -0.32
N ASP A 48 4.17 15.04 -0.08
CA ASP A 48 4.78 14.21 -1.12
C ASP A 48 3.72 13.54 -2.00
N ILE A 49 3.26 14.27 -3.01
CA ILE A 49 2.26 13.81 -3.98
C ILE A 49 2.74 12.54 -4.73
N GLU A 50 4.04 12.42 -4.96
CA GLU A 50 4.62 11.32 -5.72
C GLU A 50 4.57 10.03 -4.89
N GLY A 51 5.05 10.06 -3.66
CA GLY A 51 4.95 8.96 -2.70
C GLY A 51 3.49 8.53 -2.47
N PHE A 52 2.60 9.48 -2.15
CA PHE A 52 1.18 9.17 -1.93
C PHE A 52 0.49 8.58 -3.17
N SER A 53 0.89 9.02 -4.36
CA SER A 53 0.35 8.44 -5.59
C SER A 53 0.81 6.99 -5.75
N HIS A 54 2.09 6.69 -5.51
CA HIS A 54 2.62 5.34 -5.57
C HIS A 54 1.96 4.41 -4.55
N ASP A 55 1.90 4.83 -3.28
CA ASP A 55 1.31 4.08 -2.18
C ASP A 55 -0.16 3.75 -2.43
N ALA A 56 -0.90 4.69 -3.03
CA ALA A 56 -2.29 4.46 -3.40
C ALA A 56 -2.44 3.30 -4.38
N PHE A 57 -1.55 3.17 -5.37
CA PHE A 57 -1.59 2.02 -6.29
C PHE A 57 -1.19 0.72 -5.59
N VAL A 58 -0.19 0.74 -4.70
CA VAL A 58 0.22 -0.44 -3.93
C VAL A 58 -0.94 -0.95 -3.06
N VAL A 59 -1.57 -0.05 -2.30
CA VAL A 59 -2.74 -0.37 -1.47
C VAL A 59 -3.91 -0.85 -2.34
N ALA A 60 -4.12 -0.23 -3.50
CA ALA A 60 -5.19 -0.63 -4.40
C ALA A 60 -4.98 -2.04 -4.96
N VAL A 61 -3.75 -2.44 -5.32
CA VAL A 61 -3.44 -3.81 -5.76
C VAL A 61 -3.72 -4.81 -4.65
N ARG A 62 -3.26 -4.54 -3.42
CA ARG A 62 -3.55 -5.41 -2.26
C ARG A 62 -5.06 -5.56 -2.05
N GLY A 63 -5.80 -4.47 -2.19
CA GLY A 63 -7.26 -4.49 -2.18
C GLY A 63 -7.84 -5.38 -3.27
N ILE A 64 -7.39 -5.22 -4.53
CA ILE A 64 -7.86 -6.01 -5.69
C ILE A 64 -7.59 -7.51 -5.52
N GLN A 65 -6.45 -7.86 -4.92
CA GLN A 65 -6.05 -9.24 -4.65
C GLN A 65 -6.83 -9.87 -3.49
N SER A 66 -7.49 -9.06 -2.65
CA SER A 66 -8.34 -9.58 -1.58
C SER A 66 -9.57 -10.29 -2.13
N SER A 67 -9.94 -11.40 -1.49
CA SER A 67 -11.19 -12.14 -1.75
C SER A 67 -12.46 -11.28 -1.57
N ARG A 68 -12.35 -10.17 -0.81
CA ARG A 68 -13.46 -9.25 -0.54
C ARG A 68 -13.68 -8.23 -1.66
N PHE A 69 -12.74 -8.10 -2.61
CA PHE A 69 -12.85 -7.11 -3.67
C PHE A 69 -13.87 -7.54 -4.73
N ARG A 70 -14.88 -6.69 -4.92
CA ARG A 70 -15.87 -6.84 -5.99
C ARG A 70 -15.70 -5.74 -7.01
N TYR A 71 -15.17 -6.09 -8.17
CA TYR A 71 -15.04 -5.17 -9.28
C TYR A 71 -16.42 -4.78 -9.81
N ARG A 72 -16.72 -3.48 -9.81
CA ARG A 72 -17.82 -2.89 -10.61
C ARG A 72 -17.20 -2.19 -11.80
N GLN A 73 -17.59 -2.60 -13.00
CA GLN A 73 -17.05 -2.15 -14.28
C GLN A 73 -16.87 -0.61 -14.36
N GLY A 74 -15.73 -0.18 -14.90
CA GLY A 74 -15.41 1.23 -15.20
C GLY A 74 -14.96 2.09 -14.01
N LYS A 75 -14.54 1.50 -12.89
CA LYS A 75 -14.24 2.26 -11.66
C LYS A 75 -12.79 2.16 -11.15
N LEU A 76 -11.83 1.58 -11.88
CA LEU A 76 -10.45 1.45 -11.36
C LEU A 76 -9.82 2.81 -11.05
N ARG A 77 -9.93 3.76 -11.97
CA ARG A 77 -9.44 5.14 -11.77
C ARG A 77 -10.09 5.80 -10.55
N ARG A 78 -11.40 5.65 -10.39
CA ARG A 78 -12.13 6.21 -9.24
C ARG A 78 -11.70 5.54 -7.94
N TYR A 79 -11.52 4.22 -7.95
CA TYR A 79 -11.11 3.43 -6.82
C TYR A 79 -9.73 3.85 -6.29
N VAL A 80 -8.72 3.95 -7.17
CA VAL A 80 -7.38 4.40 -6.75
C VAL A 80 -7.36 5.86 -6.29
N CYS A 81 -8.14 6.76 -6.91
CA CYS A 81 -8.28 8.13 -6.42
C CYS A 81 -8.87 8.20 -5.01
N VAL A 82 -9.87 7.37 -4.69
CA VAL A 82 -10.47 7.31 -3.34
C VAL A 82 -9.44 6.81 -2.32
N ILE A 83 -8.66 5.79 -2.66
CA ILE A 83 -7.58 5.29 -1.81
C ILE A 83 -6.55 6.39 -1.56
N ALA A 84 -6.08 7.07 -2.61
CA ALA A 84 -5.10 8.15 -2.49
C ALA A 84 -5.58 9.28 -1.56
N LEU A 85 -6.84 9.71 -1.70
CA LEU A 85 -7.41 10.73 -0.83
C LEU A 85 -7.60 10.25 0.62
N ASN A 86 -7.88 8.97 0.82
CA ASN A 86 -7.99 8.40 2.16
C ASN A 86 -6.62 8.30 2.85
N LEU A 87 -5.56 7.95 2.12
CA LEU A 87 -4.18 7.97 2.63
C LEU A 87 -3.78 9.39 3.05
N LEU A 88 -4.05 10.38 2.20
CA LEU A 88 -3.80 11.79 2.52
C LEU A 88 -4.57 12.25 3.77
N ARG A 89 -5.84 11.87 3.91
CA ARG A 89 -6.64 12.17 5.13
C ARG A 89 -6.12 11.45 6.37
N ALA A 90 -5.57 10.25 6.22
CA ALA A 90 -4.99 9.51 7.33
C ALA A 90 -3.71 10.19 7.82
N GLU A 91 -2.86 10.66 6.90
CA GLU A 91 -1.67 11.45 7.22
C GLU A 91 -2.04 12.74 7.98
N TRP A 92 -3.05 13.48 7.53
CA TRP A 92 -3.49 14.67 8.26
C TRP A 92 -4.04 14.38 9.64
N ARG A 93 -4.80 13.28 9.80
CA ARG A 93 -5.27 12.86 11.12
C ARG A 93 -4.11 12.45 12.01
N GLY A 94 -3.11 11.74 11.48
CA GLY A 94 -1.89 11.41 12.20
C GLY A 94 -1.13 12.66 12.66
N ARG A 95 -0.95 13.64 11.77
CA ARG A 95 -0.29 14.92 12.09
C ARG A 95 -1.08 15.78 13.09
N ALA A 96 -2.41 15.85 12.94
CA ALA A 96 -3.27 16.56 13.88
C ALA A 96 -3.31 15.86 15.25
N SER A 97 -3.24 14.53 15.28
CA SER A 97 -3.15 13.76 16.52
C SER A 97 -1.77 13.84 17.17
N SER A 98 -0.68 14.12 16.43
CA SER A 98 0.65 14.34 17.02
C SER A 98 0.81 15.71 17.71
N GLU A 99 -0.14 16.63 17.53
CA GLU A 99 -0.21 17.89 18.29
C GLU A 99 -0.98 17.74 19.63
N ILE A 100 -1.52 16.55 19.92
CA ILE A 100 -2.21 16.23 21.19
C ILE A 100 -1.40 15.12 21.89
N PRO A 101 -1.04 15.27 23.19
CA PRO A 101 -0.26 14.23 23.88
C PRO A 101 -0.98 12.88 23.81
N LEU A 102 -0.26 11.90 23.25
CA LEU A 102 -0.67 10.53 22.90
C LEU A 102 -0.94 9.61 24.11
N THR A 103 -1.69 10.06 25.12
CA THR A 103 -2.02 9.23 26.30
C THR A 103 -3.39 8.55 26.24
N ALA A 104 -4.07 8.51 25.08
CA ALA A 104 -5.47 8.06 25.02
C ALA A 104 -5.84 6.93 24.03
N LEU A 105 -4.91 6.39 23.23
CA LEU A 105 -5.27 5.34 22.24
C LEU A 105 -4.72 3.93 22.50
N SER A 106 -3.86 3.72 23.51
CA SER A 106 -3.37 2.39 23.89
C SER A 106 -4.39 1.48 24.59
N ARG A 107 -5.70 1.68 24.43
CA ARG A 107 -6.73 0.87 25.11
C ARG A 107 -7.85 0.31 24.23
N HIS A 108 -7.76 0.39 22.90
CA HIS A 108 -8.87 -0.07 22.05
C HIS A 108 -8.59 -1.25 21.09
N ASP A 109 -7.33 -1.68 20.93
CA ASP A 109 -6.97 -2.77 19.99
C ASP A 109 -6.75 -4.15 20.62
N GLU A 110 -6.84 -4.30 21.95
CA GLU A 110 -6.73 -5.64 22.58
C GLU A 110 -8.06 -6.44 22.60
N GLY A 111 -9.16 -5.89 22.07
CA GLY A 111 -10.49 -6.50 22.18
C GLY A 111 -10.97 -7.36 21.00
N GLN A 112 -10.24 -7.44 19.88
CA GLN A 112 -10.72 -8.16 18.67
C GLN A 112 -9.75 -9.23 18.13
N ALA A 113 -8.69 -9.56 18.88
CA ALA A 113 -7.72 -10.60 18.52
C ALA A 113 -8.04 -11.99 19.12
N ALA A 114 -9.31 -12.29 19.41
CA ALA A 114 -9.70 -13.54 20.06
C ALA A 114 -10.91 -14.23 19.42
N GLU A 115 -10.84 -14.44 18.10
CA GLU A 115 -11.49 -15.55 17.37
C GLU A 115 -10.94 -15.40 15.95
N TRP A 116 -10.13 -16.30 15.41
CA TRP A 116 -10.54 -17.45 14.63
C TRP A 116 -9.23 -18.14 14.24
N VAL A 117 -8.98 -19.33 14.79
CA VAL A 117 -7.86 -20.18 14.38
C VAL A 117 -8.18 -20.72 13.00
N ALA A 118 -7.51 -20.21 11.97
CA ALA A 118 -7.52 -20.82 10.64
C ALA A 118 -6.32 -21.76 10.53
N GLU A 119 -6.60 -23.03 10.22
CA GLU A 119 -5.62 -24.10 10.07
C GLU A 119 -4.50 -23.74 9.05
N PRO A 120 -3.25 -24.15 9.31
CA PRO A 120 -2.14 -23.84 8.44
C PRO A 120 -2.23 -24.68 7.16
N THR A 121 -2.55 -24.04 6.04
CA THR A 121 -2.37 -24.68 4.73
C THR A 121 -0.87 -24.81 4.48
N VAL A 122 -0.36 -26.04 4.49
CA VAL A 122 1.05 -26.36 4.27
C VAL A 122 1.43 -25.97 2.84
N ALA A 123 2.04 -24.79 2.69
CA ALA A 123 2.63 -24.36 1.44
C ALA A 123 3.84 -25.26 1.13
N GLY A 124 3.90 -25.80 -0.09
CA GLY A 124 5.00 -26.66 -0.54
C GLY A 124 6.37 -25.98 -0.46
N PRO A 125 7.47 -26.75 -0.50
CA PRO A 125 8.83 -26.23 -0.32
C PRO A 125 9.22 -25.15 -1.35
N GLU A 126 8.67 -25.19 -2.57
CA GLU A 126 8.89 -24.18 -3.60
C GLU A 126 8.28 -22.81 -3.22
N ALA A 127 7.05 -22.80 -2.69
CA ALA A 127 6.40 -21.57 -2.20
C ALA A 127 7.15 -20.97 -1.00
N ALA A 128 7.78 -21.81 -0.17
CA ALA A 128 8.61 -21.36 0.95
C ALA A 128 9.95 -20.77 0.50
N VAL A 129 10.51 -21.22 -0.63
CA VAL A 129 11.74 -20.66 -1.22
C VAL A 129 11.42 -19.33 -1.91
N GLU A 130 10.31 -19.25 -2.65
CA GLU A 130 9.87 -18.02 -3.31
C GLU A 130 9.47 -16.92 -2.30
N GLN A 131 8.81 -17.30 -1.21
CA GLN A 131 8.51 -16.38 -0.09
C GLN A 131 9.79 -15.80 0.51
N ARG A 132 10.82 -16.63 0.74
CA ARG A 132 12.12 -16.15 1.25
C ARG A 132 12.83 -15.24 0.26
N GLN A 133 12.75 -15.51 -1.04
CA GLN A 133 13.33 -14.64 -2.07
C GLN A 133 12.62 -13.29 -2.13
N PHE A 134 11.29 -13.28 -2.00
CA PHE A 134 10.51 -12.05 -1.93
C PHE A 134 10.85 -11.23 -0.70
N GLU A 135 10.95 -11.87 0.47
CA GLU A 135 11.35 -11.21 1.72
C GLU A 135 12.76 -10.63 1.65
N GLN A 136 13.70 -11.36 1.03
CA GLN A 136 15.06 -10.87 0.80
C GLN A 136 15.10 -9.67 -0.14
N TRP A 137 14.34 -9.71 -1.23
CA TRP A 137 14.23 -8.59 -2.17
C TRP A 137 13.58 -7.36 -1.50
N LEU A 138 12.50 -7.58 -0.74
CA LEU A 138 11.80 -6.52 -0.02
C LEU A 138 12.71 -5.90 1.04
N ALA A 139 13.44 -6.72 1.81
CA ALA A 139 14.43 -6.25 2.77
C ALA A 139 15.55 -5.45 2.08
N GLY A 140 16.00 -5.86 0.89
CA GLY A 140 16.95 -5.11 0.08
C GLY A 140 16.43 -3.74 -0.34
N ARG A 141 15.17 -3.67 -0.77
CA ARG A 141 14.52 -2.40 -1.15
C ARG A 141 14.30 -1.47 0.04
N VAL A 142 13.89 -2.01 1.19
CA VAL A 142 13.74 -1.24 2.43
C VAL A 142 15.09 -0.68 2.88
N ARG A 143 16.16 -1.48 2.85
CA ARG A 143 17.51 -0.99 3.20
C ARG A 143 18.02 0.08 2.24
N ALA A 144 17.79 -0.07 0.94
CA ALA A 144 18.16 0.91 -0.06
C ALA A 144 17.40 2.23 0.15
N GLY A 145 16.08 2.17 0.33
CA GLY A 145 15.26 3.36 0.62
C GLY A 145 15.67 4.03 1.93
N LEU A 146 15.95 3.26 2.98
CA LEU A 146 16.48 3.80 4.23
C LEU A 146 17.85 4.48 4.01
N ALA A 147 18.66 4.05 3.04
CA ALA A 147 19.99 4.62 2.77
C ALA A 147 19.96 5.95 2.01
N GLU A 148 18.86 6.22 1.32
CA GLU A 148 18.61 7.49 0.64
C GLU A 148 18.09 8.57 1.60
N LEU A 149 17.61 8.18 2.79
CA LEU A 149 17.13 9.10 3.83
C LEU A 149 18.28 9.74 4.62
N ALA A 150 18.04 10.96 5.12
CA ALA A 150 18.98 11.60 6.02
C ALA A 150 19.12 10.79 7.33
N LEU A 151 20.29 10.88 7.97
CA LEU A 151 20.61 10.07 9.15
C LEU A 151 19.59 10.26 10.29
N GLU A 152 19.06 11.46 10.45
CA GLU A 152 18.05 11.80 11.47
C GLU A 152 16.68 11.17 11.15
N GLU A 153 16.24 11.22 9.89
CA GLU A 153 14.98 10.63 9.42
C GLU A 153 15.02 9.10 9.53
N ARG A 154 16.15 8.50 9.16
CA ARG A 154 16.40 7.07 9.32
C ARG A 154 16.33 6.66 10.80
N ARG A 155 16.92 7.44 11.72
CA ARG A 155 16.88 7.14 13.16
C ARG A 155 15.47 7.22 13.73
N LEU A 156 14.70 8.23 13.32
CA LEU A 156 13.29 8.40 13.70
C LEU A 156 12.43 7.22 13.24
N LEU A 157 12.59 6.80 11.97
CA LEU A 157 11.86 5.66 11.41
C LEU A 157 12.25 4.33 12.06
N LEU A 158 13.54 4.13 12.36
CA LEU A 158 14.00 2.92 13.04
C LEU A 158 13.53 2.86 14.50
N ALA A 159 13.60 3.97 15.24
CA ALA A 159 13.10 4.05 16.61
C ALA A 159 11.59 3.74 16.66
N TYR A 160 10.81 4.32 15.74
CA TYR A 160 9.36 4.13 15.67
C TYR A 160 8.91 2.69 15.31
N HIS A 161 9.78 1.88 14.72
CA HIS A 161 9.43 0.50 14.30
C HIS A 161 10.14 -0.60 15.07
N LEU A 162 11.26 -0.31 15.72
CA LEU A 162 11.99 -1.29 16.52
C LEU A 162 11.77 -1.13 18.03
N ASP A 163 11.51 0.09 18.51
CA ASP A 163 11.37 0.35 19.96
C ASP A 163 9.90 0.43 20.43
N GLY A 164 8.94 0.54 19.50
CA GLY A 164 7.49 0.58 19.79
C GLY A 164 6.94 1.98 20.00
#